data_AF-A0A8K0Q036-F1
#
_entry.id   AF-A0A8K0Q036-F1
#
_cell.length_a   1.000
_cell.length_b   1.000
_cell.length_c   1.000
_cell.angle_alpha   90.00
_cell.angle_beta   90.00
_cell.angle_gamma   90.00
#
_symmetry.space_group_name_H-M   'P 1'
#
loop_
_entity.id
_entity.type
_entity.pdbx_description
1 polymer ?
#
loop_
_entity_poly.entity_id
_entity_poly.type
_entity_poly.pdbx_seq_one_letter_code
_entity_poly.pdbx_strand_id
1 'polypeptide(L)'
;MPPSNQTNTTLPSWTPLPERKKRGSKPKPLKDRKARPSKSIVRPQRSYTKKKKDEVLMWLIHHRIKRRGETSPPSIRDAELHFKIPCSTIQGWKQAYAKSEANAESELCAPVTPSVSNNANIPIAD
;
A
#
# COMPACT_ATOMS: atom_id res chain seq x y z
N MET A 1 9.22 51.52 -4.85
CA MET A 1 10.56 51.17 -5.36
C MET A 1 11.13 50.06 -4.48
N PRO A 2 11.60 48.92 -5.01
CA PRO A 2 12.34 47.95 -4.21
C PRO A 2 13.84 48.26 -4.25
N PRO A 3 14.59 48.16 -3.13
CA PRO A 3 16.04 48.19 -3.19
C PRO A 3 16.59 46.86 -3.70
N SER A 4 17.46 46.95 -4.71
CA SER A 4 18.24 45.87 -5.31
C SER A 4 19.42 45.54 -4.41
N ASN A 5 19.40 44.39 -3.72
CA ASN A 5 20.57 43.88 -3.01
C ASN A 5 21.20 42.74 -3.81
N GLN A 6 22.07 43.11 -4.74
CA GLN A 6 23.04 42.20 -5.35
C GLN A 6 24.18 41.98 -4.34
N THR A 7 24.22 40.86 -3.64
CA THR A 7 25.39 40.47 -2.85
C THR A 7 26.35 39.65 -3.72
N ASN A 8 27.20 40.35 -4.46
CA ASN A 8 28.37 39.76 -5.10
C ASN A 8 29.42 39.44 -4.02
N THR A 9 29.37 38.22 -3.49
CA THR A 9 30.43 37.67 -2.62
C THR A 9 31.68 37.41 -3.47
N THR A 10 32.47 38.46 -3.67
CA THR A 10 33.82 38.37 -4.24
C THR A 10 34.75 37.93 -3.10
N LEU A 11 35.19 36.68 -3.12
CA LEU A 11 36.22 36.20 -2.19
C LEU A 11 37.56 36.89 -2.50
N PRO A 12 38.31 37.36 -1.47
CA PRO A 12 39.61 38.00 -1.69
C PRO A 12 40.62 37.03 -2.32
N SER A 13 41.31 37.48 -3.36
CA SER A 13 42.18 36.70 -4.26
C SER A 13 43.49 36.17 -3.65
N TRP A 14 43.63 36.15 -2.32
CA TRP A 14 44.89 35.85 -1.63
C TRP A 14 44.80 34.80 -0.52
N THR A 15 43.63 34.18 -0.32
CA THR A 15 43.55 32.99 0.54
C THR A 15 44.00 31.76 -0.25
N PRO A 16 45.10 31.08 0.14
CA PRO A 16 45.48 29.82 -0.51
C PRO A 16 44.32 28.85 -0.42
N LEU A 17 43.79 28.45 -1.57
CA LEU A 17 42.76 27.41 -1.61
C LEU A 17 43.33 26.14 -0.95
N PRO A 18 42.58 25.46 -0.07
CA PRO A 18 43.07 24.24 0.56
C PRO A 18 43.49 23.26 -0.52
N GLU A 19 44.72 22.75 -0.42
CA GLU A 19 45.26 21.81 -1.40
C GLU A 19 44.28 20.65 -1.61
N ARG A 20 43.91 20.40 -2.88
CA ARG A 20 42.99 19.31 -3.20
C ARG A 20 43.67 18.02 -2.77
N LYS A 21 43.02 17.29 -1.86
CA LYS A 21 43.49 15.97 -1.44
C LYS A 21 43.72 15.11 -2.70
N LYS A 22 44.91 14.51 -2.79
CA LYS A 22 45.22 13.55 -3.85
C LYS A 22 44.15 12.46 -3.84
N ARG A 23 43.71 12.04 -5.03
CA ARG A 23 42.76 10.92 -5.16
C ARG A 23 43.31 9.73 -4.38
N GLY A 24 42.41 8.98 -3.74
CA GLY A 24 42.79 7.73 -3.07
C GLY A 24 43.54 6.81 -4.03
N SER A 25 44.24 5.83 -3.46
CA SER A 25 44.93 4.81 -4.25
C SER A 25 43.98 4.19 -5.28
N LYS A 26 44.53 3.83 -6.44
CA LYS A 26 43.77 3.14 -7.47
C LYS A 26 43.12 1.89 -6.84
N PRO A 27 41.85 1.61 -7.12
CA PRO A 27 41.20 0.42 -6.58
C PRO A 27 41.97 -0.83 -7.00
N LYS A 28 41.96 -1.85 -6.14
CA LYS A 28 42.63 -3.14 -6.41
C LYS A 28 42.23 -3.68 -7.79
N PRO A 29 43.17 -4.26 -8.55
CA PRO A 29 42.85 -4.88 -9.84
C PRO A 29 41.86 -6.03 -9.62
N LEU A 30 41.08 -6.38 -10.65
CA LEU A 30 39.97 -7.34 -10.52
C LEU A 30 40.40 -8.69 -9.92
N LYS A 31 41.61 -9.14 -10.28
CA LYS A 31 42.23 -10.39 -9.78
C LYS A 31 42.41 -10.41 -8.25
N ASP A 32 42.64 -9.25 -7.64
CA ASP A 32 42.91 -9.12 -6.20
C ASP A 32 41.65 -8.72 -5.40
N ARG A 33 40.51 -8.56 -6.07
CA ARG A 33 39.24 -8.23 -5.41
C ARG A 33 38.60 -9.50 -4.87
N LYS A 34 38.40 -9.58 -3.56
CA LYS A 34 37.57 -10.62 -2.95
C LYS A 34 36.12 -10.43 -3.40
N ALA A 35 35.55 -11.45 -4.07
CA ALA A 35 34.13 -11.47 -4.40
C ALA A 35 33.31 -11.48 -3.10
N ARG A 36 32.35 -10.55 -2.99
CA ARG A 36 31.38 -10.53 -1.89
C ARG A 36 30.03 -10.96 -2.45
N PRO A 37 29.31 -11.91 -1.83
CA PRO A 37 27.96 -12.23 -2.26
C PRO A 37 27.07 -11.00 -2.08
N SER A 38 26.17 -10.76 -3.04
CA SER A 38 25.12 -9.76 -2.88
C SER A 38 24.22 -10.20 -1.73
N LYS A 39 23.92 -9.28 -0.79
CA LYS A 39 22.86 -9.52 0.19
C LYS A 39 21.54 -9.71 -0.57
N SER A 40 20.69 -10.61 -0.10
CA SER A 40 19.34 -10.75 -0.66
C SER A 40 18.56 -9.44 -0.49
N ILE A 41 17.73 -9.12 -1.48
CA ILE A 41 16.86 -7.94 -1.41
C ILE A 41 15.75 -8.24 -0.39
N VAL A 42 15.87 -7.66 0.80
CA VAL A 42 14.81 -7.72 1.83
C VAL A 42 13.84 -6.58 1.57
N ARG A 43 12.64 -6.90 1.08
CA ARG A 43 11.56 -5.91 0.94
C ARG A 43 10.84 -5.78 2.29
N PRO A 44 10.68 -4.55 2.83
CA PRO A 44 9.85 -4.34 4.02
C PRO A 44 8.41 -4.80 3.75
N GLN A 45 7.95 -5.83 4.45
CA GLN A 45 6.56 -6.29 4.38
C GLN A 45 5.71 -5.42 5.32
N ARG A 46 4.92 -4.50 4.76
CA ARG A 46 3.85 -3.84 5.52
C ARG A 46 2.59 -4.71 5.48
N SER A 47 2.51 -5.67 6.39
CA SER A 47 1.31 -6.49 6.57
C SER A 47 0.34 -5.78 7.52
N TYR A 48 -0.74 -5.23 6.96
CA TYR A 48 -1.88 -4.80 7.76
C TYR A 48 -2.68 -6.03 8.19
N THR A 49 -3.02 -6.12 9.48
CA THR A 49 -3.83 -7.23 10.02
C THR A 49 -5.21 -7.25 9.37
N LYS A 50 -5.84 -8.43 9.28
CA LYS A 50 -7.20 -8.58 8.74
C LYS A 50 -8.18 -7.61 9.42
N LYS A 51 -8.14 -7.54 10.75
CA LYS A 51 -8.92 -6.60 11.57
C LYS A 51 -8.75 -5.15 11.11
N LYS A 52 -7.53 -4.72 10.77
CA LYS A 52 -7.29 -3.34 10.31
C LYS A 52 -7.86 -3.09 8.92
N LYS A 53 -7.83 -4.09 8.03
CA LYS A 53 -8.49 -4.00 6.72
C LYS A 53 -10.00 -3.86 6.89
N ASP A 54 -10.60 -4.71 7.72
CA ASP A 54 -12.04 -4.71 7.99
C ASP A 54 -12.48 -3.36 8.59
N GLU A 55 -11.70 -2.81 9.53
CA GLU A 55 -11.94 -1.47 10.11
C GLU A 55 -11.96 -0.37 9.04
N VAL A 56 -11.00 -0.37 8.11
CA VAL A 56 -10.93 0.61 7.02
C VAL A 56 -12.11 0.48 6.07
N LEU A 57 -12.46 -0.76 5.68
CA LEU A 57 -13.58 -1.03 4.78
C LEU A 57 -14.91 -0.64 5.42
N MET A 58 -15.12 -1.03 6.68
CA MET A 58 -16.31 -0.68 7.44
C MET A 58 -16.44 0.84 7.59
N TRP A 59 -15.33 1.56 7.80
CA TRP A 59 -15.33 3.01 7.83
C TRP A 59 -15.72 3.61 6.47
N LEU A 60 -15.19 3.09 5.36
CA LEU A 60 -15.58 3.55 4.02
C LEU A 60 -17.08 3.35 3.72
N ILE A 61 -17.67 2.26 4.22
CA ILE A 61 -19.07 1.91 3.99
C ILE A 61 -20.01 2.74 4.88
N HIS A 62 -19.72 2.86 6.17
CA HIS A 62 -20.68 3.39 7.14
C HIS A 62 -20.45 4.85 7.49
N HIS A 63 -19.21 5.34 7.36
CA HIS A 63 -18.91 6.72 7.70
C HIS A 63 -19.51 7.68 6.66
N ARG A 64 -19.79 8.91 7.08
CA ARG A 64 -20.38 9.95 6.23
C ARG A 64 -19.70 11.28 6.52
N ILE A 65 -19.28 11.98 5.47
CA ILE A 65 -18.55 13.25 5.54
C ILE A 65 -19.39 14.33 4.85
N LYS A 66 -19.53 15.47 5.55
CA LYS A 66 -20.19 16.67 5.00
C LYS A 66 -19.24 17.38 4.04
N ARG A 67 -19.63 17.48 2.77
CA ARG A 67 -18.89 18.22 1.73
C ARG A 67 -19.84 19.21 1.07
N ARG A 68 -19.52 20.50 1.13
CA ARG A 68 -20.32 21.58 0.54
C ARG A 68 -21.81 21.56 0.96
N GLY A 69 -22.08 21.16 2.21
CA GLY A 69 -23.44 21.05 2.75
C GLY A 69 -24.12 19.70 2.52
N GLU A 70 -23.59 18.84 1.65
CA GLU A 70 -24.14 17.52 1.37
C GLU A 70 -23.44 16.41 2.16
N THR A 71 -24.19 15.40 2.57
CA THR A 71 -23.66 14.25 3.30
C THR A 71 -23.28 13.15 2.31
N SER A 72 -21.98 13.00 2.06
CA SER A 72 -21.42 12.04 1.12
C SER A 72 -20.65 10.92 1.85
N PRO A 73 -20.57 9.70 1.28
CA PRO A 73 -19.62 8.71 1.79
C PRO A 73 -18.16 9.19 1.63
N PRO A 74 -17.25 8.76 2.51
CA PRO A 74 -15.85 9.15 2.45
C PRO A 74 -15.16 8.64 1.18
N SER A 75 -14.21 9.42 0.69
CA SER A 75 -13.32 9.01 -0.40
C SER A 75 -12.16 8.16 0.12
N ILE A 76 -11.51 7.41 -0.78
CA ILE A 76 -10.27 6.67 -0.48
C ILE A 76 -9.20 7.61 0.06
N ARG A 77 -9.14 8.85 -0.46
CA ARG A 77 -8.19 9.86 0.03
C ARG A 77 -8.46 10.27 1.49
N ASP A 78 -9.73 10.27 1.91
CA ASP A 78 -10.08 10.57 3.30
C ASP A 78 -9.63 9.43 4.22
N ALA A 79 -9.83 8.18 3.79
CA ALA A 79 -9.34 7.01 4.51
C ALA A 79 -7.80 6.99 4.60
N GLU A 80 -7.10 7.41 3.56
CA GLU A 80 -5.63 7.55 3.60
C GLU A 80 -5.18 8.55 4.66
N LEU A 81 -5.82 9.71 4.73
CA LEU A 81 -5.51 10.73 5.74
C LEU A 81 -5.85 10.25 7.16
N HIS A 82 -6.97 9.53 7.32
CA HIS A 82 -7.43 9.05 8.63
C HIS A 82 -6.56 7.89 9.17
N PHE A 83 -6.34 6.86 8.35
CA PHE A 83 -5.65 5.64 8.78
C PHE A 83 -4.14 5.64 8.50
N LYS A 84 -3.63 6.63 7.75
CA LYS A 84 -2.24 6.73 7.31
C LYS A 84 -1.79 5.51 6.50
N ILE A 85 -2.69 5.01 5.67
CA ILE A 85 -2.47 3.87 4.77
C ILE A 85 -2.47 4.40 3.34
N PRO A 86 -1.51 4.03 2.48
CA PRO A 86 -1.45 4.54 1.11
C PRO A 86 -2.75 4.28 0.33
N CYS A 87 -3.18 5.27 -0.45
CA CYS A 87 -4.39 5.19 -1.28
C CYS A 87 -4.44 3.92 -2.14
N SER A 88 -3.32 3.55 -2.79
CA SER A 88 -3.22 2.36 -3.64
C SER A 88 -3.53 1.05 -2.89
N THR A 89 -3.15 0.98 -1.62
CA THR A 89 -3.40 -0.19 -0.78
C THR A 89 -4.88 -0.31 -0.43
N ILE A 90 -5.49 0.81 -0.03
CA ILE A 90 -6.92 0.87 0.29
C ILE A 90 -7.77 0.56 -0.94
N GLN A 91 -7.39 1.10 -2.10
CA GLN A 91 -8.05 0.82 -3.38
C GLN A 91 -8.04 -0.67 -3.72
N GLY A 92 -6.91 -1.34 -3.55
CA GLY A 92 -6.80 -2.79 -3.76
C GLY A 92 -7.73 -3.58 -2.85
N TRP A 93 -7.86 -3.20 -1.57
CA TRP A 93 -8.78 -3.88 -0.65
C TRP A 93 -10.25 -3.64 -0.99
N LYS A 94 -10.61 -2.42 -1.39
CA LYS A 94 -11.98 -2.10 -1.82
C LYS A 94 -12.39 -2.93 -3.04
N GLN A 95 -11.50 -3.09 -4.01
CA GLN A 95 -11.75 -3.93 -5.19
C GLN A 95 -11.91 -5.41 -4.83
N ALA A 96 -11.03 -5.93 -3.96
CA ALA A 96 -11.13 -7.31 -3.49
C ALA A 96 -12.44 -7.57 -2.75
N TYR A 97 -12.89 -6.61 -1.94
CA TYR A 97 -14.16 -6.68 -1.22
C TYR A 97 -15.38 -6.66 -2.16
N ALA A 98 -15.40 -5.74 -3.13
CA ALA A 98 -16.46 -5.70 -4.14
C ALA A 98 -16.54 -7.02 -4.94
N LYS A 99 -15.38 -7.62 -5.24
CA LYS A 99 -15.33 -8.94 -5.89
C LYS A 99 -15.89 -10.05 -5.00
N SER A 100 -15.62 -10.02 -3.69
CA SER A 100 -16.18 -11.01 -2.76
C SER A 100 -17.68 -10.83 -2.54
N GLU A 101 -18.20 -9.60 -2.53
CA GLU A 101 -19.66 -9.35 -2.44
C GLU A 101 -20.39 -9.87 -3.67
N ALA A 102 -19.88 -9.61 -4.88
CA ALA A 102 -20.49 -10.13 -6.12
C ALA A 102 -20.57 -11.66 -6.15
N ASN A 103 -19.58 -12.35 -5.56
CA ASN A 103 -19.64 -13.81 -5.41
C ASN A 103 -20.64 -14.25 -4.33
N ALA A 104 -20.74 -13.52 -3.21
CA ALA A 104 -21.69 -13.85 -2.14
C ALA A 104 -23.15 -13.64 -2.59
N GLU A 105 -23.43 -12.61 -3.37
CA GLU A 105 -24.76 -12.37 -3.95
C GLU A 105 -25.16 -13.44 -4.97
N SER A 106 -24.20 -14.05 -5.67
CA SER A 106 -24.46 -15.17 -6.57
C SER A 106 -24.89 -16.46 -5.86
N GLU A 107 -24.53 -16.64 -4.59
CA GLU A 107 -24.95 -17.79 -3.79
C GLU A 107 -26.34 -17.59 -3.13
N LEU A 108 -26.78 -16.35 -2.90
CA LEU A 108 -28.12 -16.06 -2.36
C LEU A 108 -29.26 -16.17 -3.39
N CYS A 109 -28.93 -16.20 -4.68
CA CYS A 109 -29.92 -16.31 -5.77
C CYS A 109 -29.96 -17.71 -6.42
N ALA A 110 -29.22 -18.69 -5.89
CA ALA A 110 -29.32 -20.07 -6.35
C ALA A 110 -30.72 -20.62 -5.98
N PRO A 111 -31.51 -21.14 -6.94
CA PRO A 111 -32.79 -21.76 -6.60
C PRO A 111 -32.52 -22.94 -5.67
N VAL A 112 -33.04 -22.86 -4.44
CA VAL A 112 -33.06 -23.97 -3.51
C VAL A 112 -33.82 -25.10 -4.18
N THR A 113 -33.11 -26.07 -4.75
CA THR A 113 -33.73 -27.31 -5.20
C THR A 113 -34.09 -28.09 -3.93
N PRO A 114 -35.37 -28.35 -3.62
CA PRO A 114 -35.69 -29.26 -2.53
C PRO A 114 -35.14 -30.64 -2.89
N SER A 115 -34.13 -31.07 -2.14
CA SER A 115 -33.59 -32.43 -2.20
C SER A 115 -34.65 -33.39 -1.67
N VAL A 116 -35.47 -33.94 -2.58
CA VAL A 116 -36.37 -35.05 -2.27
C VAL A 116 -35.52 -36.26 -1.89
N SER A 117 -35.41 -36.55 -0.59
CA SER A 117 -34.78 -37.77 -0.11
C SER A 117 -35.70 -38.95 -0.40
N ASN A 118 -35.30 -39.81 -1.33
CA ASN A 118 -35.93 -41.11 -1.55
C ASN A 118 -35.67 -42.00 -0.32
N ASN A 119 -36.69 -42.17 0.52
CA ASN A 119 -36.63 -43.07 1.66
C ASN A 119 -36.75 -44.52 1.14
N ALA A 120 -35.67 -45.28 1.25
CA ALA A 120 -35.62 -46.67 0.81
C ALA A 120 -36.45 -47.55 1.75
N ASN A 121 -37.44 -48.22 1.17
CA ASN A 121 -38.30 -49.20 1.83
C ASN A 121 -37.46 -50.44 2.19
N ILE A 122 -37.28 -50.73 3.48
CA ILE A 122 -36.61 -51.94 3.97
C ILE A 122 -37.68 -53.03 4.12
N PRO A 123 -37.60 -54.18 3.44
CA PRO A 123 -38.51 -55.29 3.68
C PRO A 123 -38.12 -56.03 4.95
N ILE A 124 -39.08 -56.19 5.86
CA ILE A 124 -39.02 -57.11 7.00
C ILE A 124 -39.38 -58.49 6.47
N ALA A 125 -38.55 -59.50 6.73
CA ALA A 125 -38.86 -60.91 6.49
C ALA A 125 -39.26 -61.57 7.82
N ASP A 126 -40.29 -62.43 7.75
CA ASP A 126 -40.86 -63.23 8.85
C ASP A 126 -39.91 -64.29 9.42
#